data_AF-A0A1F0BFT4-F1
#
_entry.id   AF-A0A1F0BFT4-F1
#
_cell.length_a   1.000
_cell.length_b   1.000
_cell.length_c   1.000
_cell.angle_alpha   90.00
_cell.angle_beta   90.00
_cell.angle_gamma   90.00
#
_symmetry.space_group_name_H-M   'P 1'
#
loop_
_entity.id
_entity.type
_entity.pdbx_description
1 polymer ?
#
loop_
_entity_poly.entity_id
_entity_poly.type
_entity_poly.pdbx_seq_one_letter_code
_entity_poly.pdbx_strand_id
1 'polypeptide(L)'
;MSQLEKLKALQSQSNTTNASLTLFNNVVVVNVGVNPTPHFPKLKDRFGNKVKDENGKDKRSETSDGLTYTFVEFGTGKMVKIVLSEERQFELLQAYKVAGLGYDIKSANMIFIEQKGQIADY
;
A
#
# COMPACT_ATOMS: atom_id res chain seq x y z
N MET A 1 -20.04 -11.48 31.07
CA MET A 1 -18.70 -11.57 30.47
C MET A 1 -17.65 -11.30 31.53
N SER A 2 -16.70 -12.22 31.70
CA SER A 2 -15.59 -12.15 32.65
C SER A 2 -14.47 -11.24 32.14
N GLN A 3 -13.73 -10.58 33.05
CA GLN A 3 -12.52 -9.81 32.74
C GLN A 3 -11.51 -10.64 31.93
N LEU A 4 -11.48 -11.96 32.15
CA LEU A 4 -10.66 -12.91 31.41
C LEU A 4 -11.05 -12.99 29.92
N GLU A 5 -12.34 -12.89 29.59
CA GLU A 5 -12.83 -12.92 28.20
C GLU A 5 -12.48 -11.62 27.47
N LYS A 6 -12.59 -10.47 28.16
CA LYS A 6 -12.14 -9.18 27.62
C LYS A 6 -10.63 -9.15 27.37
N LEU A 7 -9.84 -9.73 28.27
CA LEU A 7 -8.38 -9.83 28.11
C LEU A 7 -7.99 -10.78 26.97
N LYS A 8 -8.70 -11.91 26.80
CA LYS A 8 -8.49 -12.81 25.64
C LYS A 8 -8.87 -12.15 24.31
N ALA A 9 -9.91 -11.33 24.28
CA ALA A 9 -10.30 -10.54 23.11
C ALA A 9 -9.24 -9.46 22.76
N LEU A 10 -8.68 -8.79 23.76
CA LEU A 10 -7.58 -7.84 23.58
C LEU A 10 -6.27 -8.53 23.13
N GLN A 11 -5.97 -9.71 23.67
CA GLN A 11 -4.78 -10.49 23.31
C GLN A 11 -4.87 -11.09 21.89
N SER A 12 -6.09 -11.37 21.41
CA SER A 12 -6.35 -11.77 20.02
C SER A 12 -6.37 -10.58 19.04
N GLN A 13 -6.63 -9.35 19.51
CA GLN A 13 -6.46 -8.12 18.72
C GLN A 13 -4.99 -7.70 18.59
N SER A 14 -4.16 -7.93 19.61
CA SER A 14 -2.73 -7.57 19.62
C SER A 14 -1.83 -8.51 18.80
N ASN A 15 -2.35 -9.65 18.34
CA ASN A 15 -1.65 -10.59 17.46
C ASN A 15 -1.98 -10.40 15.97
N THR A 16 -2.40 -9.20 15.57
CA THR A 16 -2.27 -8.81 14.17
C THR A 16 -0.81 -8.50 13.90
N THR A 17 -0.10 -9.44 13.29
CA THR A 17 1.15 -9.18 12.57
C THR A 17 0.86 -8.24 11.40
N ASN A 18 0.59 -6.98 11.71
CA ASN A 18 0.87 -5.89 10.80
C ASN A 18 2.40 -5.93 10.65
N ALA A 19 2.92 -6.45 9.55
CA ALA A 19 4.19 -5.97 9.04
C ALA A 19 4.07 -4.44 9.09
N SER A 20 4.77 -3.80 10.03
CA SER A 20 4.59 -2.39 10.33
C SER A 20 4.83 -1.64 9.03
N LEU A 21 3.83 -0.91 8.55
CA LEU A 21 4.00 -0.09 7.35
C LEU A 21 5.22 0.81 7.56
N THR A 22 6.16 0.75 6.63
CA THR A 22 7.33 1.61 6.62
C THR A 22 6.92 2.98 6.11
N LEU A 23 7.32 4.03 6.81
CA LEU A 23 7.21 5.39 6.29
C LEU A 23 8.32 5.62 5.26
N PHE A 24 7.93 5.83 4.02
CA PHE A 24 8.80 6.30 2.96
C PHE A 24 8.66 7.81 2.85
N ASN A 25 9.79 8.52 2.86
CA ASN A 25 9.83 9.96 2.73
C ASN A 25 10.84 10.34 1.64
N ASN A 26 10.43 11.17 0.69
CA ASN A 26 11.26 11.67 -0.41
C ASN A 26 11.90 10.58 -1.28
N VAL A 27 11.17 9.51 -1.61
CA VAL A 27 11.65 8.54 -2.62
C VAL A 27 11.57 9.21 -3.98
N VAL A 28 12.70 9.34 -4.67
CA VAL A 28 12.79 9.97 -5.98
C VAL A 28 12.49 8.94 -7.06
N VAL A 29 11.51 9.23 -7.90
CA VAL A 29 11.03 8.29 -8.92
C VAL A 29 10.90 8.97 -10.28
N VAL A 30 10.99 8.18 -11.34
CA VAL A 30 10.81 8.62 -12.73
C VAL A 30 9.61 7.91 -13.34
N ASN A 31 8.76 8.66 -14.04
CA ASN A 31 7.67 8.08 -14.81
C ASN A 31 8.20 7.49 -16.12
N VAL A 32 8.01 6.18 -16.31
CA VAL A 32 8.44 5.46 -17.52
C VAL A 32 7.27 5.04 -18.43
N GLY A 33 6.10 5.65 -18.25
CA GLY A 33 4.96 5.47 -19.14
C GLY A 33 4.09 4.24 -18.83
N VAL A 34 4.08 3.79 -17.58
CA VAL A 34 3.20 2.69 -17.16
C VAL A 34 1.81 3.24 -16.85
N ASN A 35 0.79 2.72 -17.53
CA ASN A 35 -0.59 3.12 -17.28
C ASN A 35 -1.04 2.75 -15.85
N PRO A 36 -1.75 3.64 -15.14
CA PRO A 36 -2.27 3.33 -13.82
C PRO A 36 -3.34 2.24 -13.90
N THR A 37 -3.45 1.45 -12.83
CA THR A 37 -4.48 0.41 -12.70
C THR A 37 -5.38 0.69 -11.49
N PRO A 38 -6.68 0.37 -11.54
CA PRO A 38 -7.57 0.47 -10.37
C PRO A 38 -7.01 -0.25 -9.15
N HIS A 39 -7.00 0.43 -8.00
CA HIS A 39 -6.65 -0.16 -6.73
C HIS A 39 -7.91 -0.71 -6.05
N PHE A 40 -7.82 -1.95 -5.55
CA PHE A 40 -8.89 -2.62 -4.83
C PHE A 40 -8.38 -2.97 -3.43
N PRO A 41 -8.83 -2.25 -2.38
CA PRO A 41 -8.31 -2.42 -1.04
C PRO A 41 -8.66 -3.80 -0.49
N LYS A 42 -7.83 -4.31 0.41
CA LYS A 42 -8.11 -5.56 1.12
C LYS A 42 -9.25 -5.33 2.11
N LEU A 43 -10.24 -6.23 2.10
CA LEU A 43 -11.34 -6.17 3.04
C LEU A 43 -10.85 -6.48 4.45
N LYS A 44 -11.35 -5.71 5.41
CA LYS A 44 -11.11 -5.90 6.83
C LYS A 44 -12.41 -6.24 7.54
N ASP A 45 -12.33 -7.13 8.51
CA ASP A 45 -13.46 -7.42 9.40
C ASP A 45 -13.68 -6.26 10.38
N ARG A 46 -14.70 -6.39 11.24
CA ARG A 46 -15.05 -5.38 12.27
C ARG A 46 -13.94 -5.16 13.31
N PHE A 47 -12.96 -6.03 13.37
CA PHE A 47 -11.81 -5.97 14.28
C PHE A 47 -10.53 -5.50 13.58
N GLY A 48 -10.60 -5.17 12.28
CA GLY A 48 -9.47 -4.69 11.48
C GLY A 48 -8.60 -5.81 10.88
N ASN A 49 -8.95 -7.08 11.04
CA ASN A 49 -8.22 -8.20 10.46
C ASN A 49 -8.56 -8.35 8.98
N LYS A 50 -7.57 -8.76 8.16
CA LYS A 50 -7.79 -9.04 6.73
C LYS A 50 -8.72 -10.24 6.57
N VAL A 51 -9.83 -10.06 5.85
CA VAL A 51 -10.75 -11.14 5.52
C VAL A 51 -10.08 -12.04 4.49
N LYS A 52 -10.17 -13.35 4.69
CA LYS A 52 -9.63 -14.35 3.76
C LYS A 52 -10.74 -14.93 2.87
N ASP A 53 -10.41 -15.30 1.65
CA ASP A 53 -11.28 -16.11 0.79
C ASP A 53 -11.18 -17.61 1.15
N GLU A 54 -11.95 -18.44 0.45
CA GLU A 54 -12.00 -19.89 0.63
C GLU A 54 -10.65 -20.58 0.38
N ASN A 55 -9.72 -19.91 -0.33
CA ASN A 55 -8.39 -20.38 -0.64
C ASN A 55 -7.31 -19.81 0.31
N GLY A 56 -7.70 -19.07 1.36
CA GLY A 56 -6.80 -18.45 2.33
C GLY A 56 -6.10 -17.16 1.84
N LYS A 57 -6.49 -16.60 0.69
CA LYS A 57 -5.95 -15.33 0.17
C LYS A 57 -6.72 -14.13 0.72
N ASP A 58 -6.07 -12.97 0.81
CA ASP A 58 -6.74 -11.75 1.27
C ASP A 58 -7.85 -11.37 0.28
N LYS A 59 -9.10 -11.31 0.75
CA LYS A 59 -10.24 -10.86 -0.04
C LYS A 59 -10.12 -9.37 -0.31
N ARG A 60 -10.38 -8.95 -1.55
CA ARG A 60 -10.38 -7.53 -1.96
C ARG A 60 -11.79 -7.00 -2.11
N SER A 61 -11.93 -5.69 -1.95
CA SER A 61 -13.16 -4.96 -2.25
C SER A 61 -13.47 -5.05 -3.74
N GLU A 62 -14.75 -5.13 -4.09
CA GLU A 62 -15.21 -4.99 -5.48
C GLU A 62 -15.26 -3.50 -5.90
N THR A 63 -15.30 -2.59 -4.93
CA THR A 63 -15.22 -1.14 -5.16
C THR A 63 -13.77 -0.69 -5.10
N SER A 64 -13.34 0.05 -6.13
CA SER A 64 -12.03 0.70 -6.17
C SER A 64 -12.00 1.95 -5.29
N ASP A 65 -10.87 2.21 -4.63
CA ASP A 65 -10.64 3.37 -3.77
C ASP A 65 -9.58 4.33 -4.34
N GLY A 66 -9.13 4.11 -5.58
CA GLY A 66 -8.11 4.93 -6.23
C GLY A 66 -7.39 4.20 -7.35
N LEU A 67 -6.27 4.79 -7.79
CA LEU A 67 -5.42 4.27 -8.84
C LEU A 67 -4.03 3.94 -8.28
N THR A 68 -3.50 2.80 -8.70
CA THR A 68 -2.10 2.42 -8.47
C THR A 68 -1.25 2.91 -9.65
N TYR A 69 -0.38 3.86 -9.38
CA TYR A 69 0.62 4.34 -10.32
C TYR A 69 1.92 3.56 -10.15
N THR A 70 2.67 3.37 -11.25
CA THR A 70 3.95 2.66 -11.24
C THR A 70 5.04 3.56 -11.80
N PHE A 71 6.12 3.68 -11.04
CA PHE A 71 7.32 4.43 -11.37
C PHE A 71 8.57 3.57 -11.15
N VAL A 72 9.73 4.11 -11.50
CA VAL A 72 11.03 3.51 -11.22
C VAL A 72 11.81 4.43 -10.28
N GLU A 73 12.34 3.88 -9.18
CA GLU A 73 13.21 4.61 -8.25
C GLU A 73 14.52 5.02 -8.94
N PHE A 74 14.86 6.30 -8.83
CA PHE A 74 16.09 6.82 -9.40
C PHE A 74 17.32 6.22 -8.68
N GLY A 75 18.34 5.84 -9.45
CA GLY A 75 19.59 5.27 -8.95
C GLY A 75 19.57 3.77 -8.65
N THR A 76 18.43 3.21 -8.20
CA THR A 76 18.32 1.78 -7.86
C THR A 76 17.59 0.96 -8.93
N GLY A 77 16.73 1.60 -9.73
CA GLY A 77 15.85 0.91 -10.68
C GLY A 77 14.71 0.13 -10.01
N LYS A 78 14.51 0.28 -8.69
CA LYS A 78 13.46 -0.42 -7.97
C LYS A 78 12.08 0.01 -8.48
N MET A 79 11.15 -0.94 -8.63
CA MET A 79 9.78 -0.60 -9.01
C MET A 79 9.09 0.10 -7.82
N VAL A 80 8.49 1.26 -8.04
CA VAL A 80 7.75 1.98 -6.99
C VAL A 80 6.29 2.08 -7.41
N LYS A 81 5.41 1.47 -6.63
CA LYS A 81 3.97 1.56 -6.81
C LYS A 81 3.36 2.43 -5.71
N ILE A 82 2.49 3.35 -6.08
CA ILE A 82 1.80 4.24 -5.14
C ILE A 82 0.31 4.28 -5.44
N VAL A 83 -0.51 4.19 -4.40
CA VAL A 83 -1.96 4.36 -4.49
C VAL A 83 -2.32 5.82 -4.26
N LEU A 84 -3.06 6.42 -5.20
CA LEU A 84 -3.61 7.77 -5.09
C LEU A 84 -5.13 7.70 -5.25
N SER A 85 -5.87 8.46 -4.43
CA SER A 85 -7.33 8.49 -4.47
C SER A 85 -7.89 9.22 -5.69
N GLU A 86 -7.11 10.13 -6.27
CA GLU A 86 -7.49 10.96 -7.40
C GLU A 86 -6.64 10.62 -8.62
N GLU A 87 -7.24 10.72 -9.79
CA GLU A 87 -6.52 10.59 -11.05
C GLU A 87 -5.63 11.82 -11.26
N ARG A 88 -4.34 11.56 -11.50
CA ARG A 88 -3.36 12.57 -11.86
C ARG A 88 -2.58 12.12 -13.09
N GLN A 89 -2.32 13.06 -13.99
CA GLN A 89 -1.42 12.85 -15.11
C GLN A 89 0.02 13.14 -14.69
N PHE A 90 0.93 12.29 -15.12
CA PHE A 90 2.36 12.45 -14.90
C PHE A 90 3.06 12.51 -16.27
N GLU A 91 3.93 13.50 -16.44
CA GLU A 91 4.75 13.64 -17.64
C GLU A 91 5.74 12.47 -17.76
N LEU A 92 5.99 12.05 -19.00
CA LEU A 92 6.90 10.96 -19.32
C LEU A 92 8.35 11.38 -19.09
N LEU A 93 9.16 10.50 -18.49
CA LEU A 93 10.56 10.72 -18.08
C LEU A 93 10.78 11.85 -17.07
N GLN A 94 9.73 12.45 -16.53
CA GLN A 94 9.82 13.45 -15.47
C GLN A 94 10.06 12.79 -14.11
N ALA A 95 10.83 13.47 -13.26
CA ALA A 95 11.13 13.05 -11.90
C ALA A 95 10.14 13.63 -10.89
N TYR A 96 9.79 12.82 -9.89
CA TYR A 96 8.86 13.15 -8.81
C TYR A 96 9.42 12.68 -7.46
N LYS A 97 8.93 13.27 -6.38
CA LYS A 97 9.12 12.78 -5.01
C LYS A 97 7.85 12.11 -4.54
N VAL A 98 7.97 10.88 -4.03
CA VAL A 98 6.85 10.16 -3.41
C VAL A 98 7.09 9.94 -1.92
N ALA A 99 6.01 10.00 -1.16
CA ALA A 99 5.99 9.74 0.27
C ALA A 99 4.71 8.97 0.65
N GLY A 100 4.77 8.23 1.77
CA GLY A 100 3.62 7.54 2.32
C GLY A 100 4.00 6.30 3.12
N LEU A 101 2.98 5.55 3.55
CA LEU A 101 3.11 4.33 4.32
C LEU A 101 2.97 3.12 3.40
N GLY A 102 3.94 2.21 3.47
CA GLY A 102 4.01 1.10 2.53
C GLY A 102 4.88 -0.07 2.96
N TYR A 103 5.25 -0.88 1.98
CA TYR A 103 6.06 -2.07 2.15
C TYR A 103 7.27 -2.04 1.21
N ASP A 104 8.45 -2.35 1.73
CA ASP A 104 9.61 -2.72 0.91
C ASP A 104 9.57 -4.23 0.65
N ILE A 105 9.17 -4.61 -0.55
CA ILE A 105 9.02 -6.00 -0.97
C ILE A 105 10.30 -6.40 -1.71
N LYS A 106 11.32 -6.73 -0.92
CA LYS A 106 12.67 -7.06 -1.41
C LYS A 106 12.69 -8.19 -2.44
N SER A 107 11.88 -9.23 -2.26
CA SER A 107 11.79 -10.37 -3.18
C SER A 107 11.31 -10.01 -4.58
N ALA A 108 10.60 -8.89 -4.73
CA ALA A 108 10.09 -8.38 -6.00
C ALA A 108 10.84 -7.13 -6.49
N ASN A 109 11.92 -6.73 -5.80
CA ASN A 109 12.59 -5.44 -6.00
C ASN A 109 11.59 -4.28 -6.16
N MET A 110 10.69 -4.14 -5.18
CA MET A 110 9.55 -3.22 -5.26
C MET A 110 9.26 -2.49 -3.94
N ILE A 111 8.95 -1.20 -4.02
CA ILE A 111 8.27 -0.44 -2.95
C ILE A 111 6.79 -0.34 -3.30
N PHE A 112 5.91 -0.66 -2.36
CA PHE A 112 4.47 -0.44 -2.52
C PHE A 112 3.95 0.49 -1.44
N ILE A 113 3.66 1.74 -1.81
CA ILE A 113 3.06 2.77 -0.97
C ILE A 113 1.53 2.62 -1.06
N GLU A 114 0.96 2.00 -0.03
CA GLU A 114 -0.47 1.63 0.01
C GLU A 114 -1.31 2.73 0.65
N GLN A 115 -0.76 3.47 1.62
CA GLN A 115 -1.54 4.39 2.46
C GLN A 115 -0.91 5.76 2.54
N LYS A 116 -1.77 6.79 2.57
CA LYS A 116 -1.36 8.20 2.66
C LYS A 116 -0.31 8.57 1.59
N GLY A 117 -0.50 8.03 0.38
CA GLY A 117 0.36 8.30 -0.76
C GLY A 117 0.33 9.78 -1.12
N GLN A 118 1.50 10.38 -1.24
CA GLN A 118 1.70 11.74 -1.72
C GLN A 118 2.75 11.73 -2.81
N ILE A 119 2.53 12.54 -3.83
CA ILE A 119 3.47 12.72 -4.93
C ILE A 119 3.53 14.20 -5.31
N ALA A 120 4.74 14.71 -5.45
CA ALA A 120 5.02 16.07 -5.86
C ALA A 120 6.13 16.08 -6.90
N ASP A 121 6.22 17.17 -7.65
CA ASP A 121 7.28 17.37 -8.63
C ASP A 121 8.62 17.50 -7.89
N TYR A 122 9.71 16.98 -8.47
CA TYR A 122 11.02 16.95 -7.82
C TYR A 122 11.69 18.33 -7.76
#